data_AF-Q5AVV6-F1
#
_entry.id   AF-Q5AVV6-F1
#
_cell.length_a   1.000
_cell.length_b   1.000
_cell.length_c   1.000
_cell.angle_alpha   90.00
_cell.angle_beta   90.00
_cell.angle_gamma   90.00
#
_symmetry.space_group_name_H-M   'P 1'
#
loop_
_entity.id
_entity.type
_entity.pdbx_description
1 polymer ?
#
loop_
_entity_poly.entity_id
_entity_poly.type
_entity_poly.pdbx_seq_one_letter_code
_entity_poly.pdbx_strand_id
1 'polypeptide(L)'
;MTGYIWAFRENRDVSSGQFALTWMAIWLAMHVHFLFIDSAISVIPMPIVPFFVLTWTILNVSSTIGPFDLSPGFYRIGYAFPAHSLYELLLQNWMDGCNPHLYRAFPILWSLSIIGER
;
A
#
# COMPACT_ATOMS: atom_id res chain seq x y z
N MET A 1 7.66 -11.79 1.31
CA MET A 1 8.76 -10.95 0.78
C MET A 1 9.71 -10.49 1.88
N THR A 2 9.22 -9.99 3.01
CA THR A 2 10.03 -9.47 4.14
C THR A 2 11.06 -10.45 4.68
N GLY A 3 10.72 -11.75 4.77
CA GLY A 3 11.67 -12.78 5.22
C GLY A 3 12.85 -13.01 4.27
N TYR A 4 12.68 -12.78 2.96
CA TYR A 4 13.75 -12.90 1.98
C TYR A 4 14.75 -11.75 2.11
N ILE A 5 14.25 -10.53 2.29
CA ILE A 5 15.07 -9.33 2.48
C ILE A 5 15.88 -9.43 3.79
N TRP A 6 15.31 -10.03 4.84
CA TRP A 6 16.01 -10.28 6.09
C TRP A 6 17.03 -11.41 5.99
N ALA A 7 16.70 -12.49 5.26
CA ALA A 7 17.58 -13.65 5.08
C ALA A 7 18.83 -13.34 4.22
N PHE A 8 18.72 -12.46 3.22
CA PHE A 8 19.80 -12.09 2.29
C PHE A 8 20.36 -10.69 2.55
N ARG A 9 20.73 -10.38 3.80
CA ARG A 9 21.46 -9.15 4.13
C ARG A 9 22.95 -9.31 3.79
N GLU A 10 23.34 -8.94 2.58
CA GLU A 10 24.74 -9.14 2.15
C GLU A 10 25.71 -8.17 2.84
N ASN A 11 25.30 -6.92 3.11
CA ASN A 11 26.14 -5.89 3.78
C ASN A 11 25.34 -4.79 4.54
N ARG A 12 24.01 -4.90 4.64
CA ARG A 12 23.16 -3.88 5.29
C ARG A 12 22.77 -4.30 6.71
N ASP A 13 22.97 -3.41 7.67
CA ASP A 13 22.63 -3.60 9.07
C ASP A 13 21.10 -3.45 9.27
N VAL A 14 20.34 -4.40 8.73
CA VAL A 14 18.88 -4.41 8.85
C VAL A 14 18.52 -4.83 10.28
N SER A 15 18.24 -3.83 11.12
CA SER A 15 17.80 -4.04 12.50
C SER A 15 16.52 -4.86 12.56
N SER A 16 16.35 -5.68 13.61
CA SER A 16 15.10 -6.40 13.89
C SER A 16 13.89 -5.46 13.98
N GLY A 17 14.11 -4.19 14.37
CA GLY A 17 13.09 -3.15 14.34
C GLY A 17 12.60 -2.80 12.91
N GLN A 18 13.49 -2.76 11.92
CA GLN A 18 13.09 -2.51 10.53
C GLN A 18 12.29 -3.68 9.94
N PHE A 19 12.60 -4.92 10.35
CA PHE A 19 11.79 -6.08 10.02
C PHE A 19 10.37 -5.98 10.61
N ALA A 20 10.24 -5.63 11.89
CA ALA A 20 8.93 -5.44 12.51
C ALA A 20 8.13 -4.30 11.84
N LEU A 21 8.77 -3.19 11.50
CA LEU A 21 8.13 -2.06 10.81
C LEU A 21 7.67 -2.43 9.39
N THR A 22 8.49 -3.15 8.61
CA THR A 22 8.10 -3.61 7.27
C THR A 22 6.98 -4.64 7.33
N TRP A 23 7.01 -5.54 8.33
CA TRP A 23 5.93 -6.49 8.58
C TRP A 23 4.61 -5.78 8.92
N MET A 24 4.63 -4.84 9.86
CA MET A 24 3.45 -4.08 10.27
C MET A 24 2.86 -3.25 9.13
N ALA A 25 3.70 -2.63 8.29
CA ALA A 25 3.23 -1.89 7.12
C ALA A 25 2.50 -2.80 6.11
N ILE A 26 3.05 -3.98 5.82
CA ILE A 26 2.41 -4.97 4.94
C ILE A 26 1.11 -5.47 5.55
N TRP A 27 1.10 -5.76 6.85
CA TRP A 27 -0.09 -6.20 7.56
C TRP A 27 -1.21 -5.16 7.48
N LEU A 28 -0.91 -3.89 7.74
CA LEU A 28 -1.88 -2.78 7.68
C LEU A 28 -2.44 -2.65 6.26
N ALA A 29 -1.60 -2.72 5.23
CA ALA A 29 -2.05 -2.64 3.85
C ALA A 29 -2.96 -3.82 3.47
N MET A 30 -2.64 -5.04 3.89
CA MET A 30 -3.51 -6.20 3.67
C MET A 30 -4.87 -6.03 4.35
N HIS A 31 -4.89 -5.48 5.57
CA HIS A 31 -6.11 -5.23 6.32
C HIS A 31 -7.02 -4.20 5.61
N VAL A 32 -6.45 -3.10 5.12
CA VAL A 32 -7.18 -2.09 4.33
C VAL A 32 -7.78 -2.69 3.06
N HIS A 33 -7.03 -3.52 2.34
CA HIS A 33 -7.54 -4.17 1.12
C HIS A 33 -8.70 -5.12 1.40
N PHE A 34 -8.61 -5.90 2.49
CA PHE A 34 -9.67 -6.81 2.90
C PHE A 34 -10.97 -6.05 3.19
N LEU A 35 -10.88 -5.01 4.01
CA LEU A 35 -12.02 -4.21 4.43
C LEU A 35 -12.70 -3.47 3.25
N PHE A 36 -11.89 -2.98 2.30
CA PHE A 36 -12.39 -2.36 1.09
C PHE A 36 -13.17 -3.33 0.19
N ILE A 37 -12.67 -4.56 0.04
CA ILE A 37 -13.34 -5.58 -0.77
C ILE A 37 -14.63 -6.04 -0.08
N ASP A 38 -14.62 -6.19 1.25
CA ASP A 38 -15.78 -6.60 2.03
C ASP A 38 -16.94 -5.59 1.92
N SER A 39 -16.64 -4.30 2.14
CA SER A 39 -17.60 -3.20 1.95
C SER A 39 -18.11 -3.10 0.50
N ALA A 40 -17.23 -3.29 -0.49
CA ALA A 40 -17.64 -3.27 -1.90
C ALA A 40 -18.58 -4.43 -2.27
N ILE A 41 -18.34 -5.63 -1.75
CA ILE A 41 -19.21 -6.79 -1.99
C ILE A 41 -20.57 -6.61 -1.31
N SER A 42 -20.65 -5.88 -0.19
CA SER A 42 -21.94 -5.55 0.44
C SER A 42 -22.86 -4.68 -0.44
N VAL A 43 -22.29 -3.91 -1.38
CA VAL A 43 -23.06 -3.00 -2.25
C VAL A 43 -23.30 -3.61 -3.64
N ILE A 44 -22.41 -4.48 -4.11
CA ILE A 44 -22.38 -4.97 -5.50
C ILE A 44 -23.06 -6.36 -5.60
N PRO A 45 -23.90 -6.60 -6.62
CA PRO A 45 -24.43 -7.93 -6.91
C PRO A 45 -23.31 -8.93 -7.23
N MET A 46 -23.36 -10.13 -6.63
CA MET A 46 -22.40 -11.23 -6.82
C MET A 46 -21.86 -11.45 -8.25
N PRO A 47 -22.65 -11.38 -9.34
CA PRO A 47 -22.12 -11.64 -10.68
C PRO A 47 -21.11 -10.59 -11.20
N ILE A 48 -21.10 -9.37 -10.66
CA ILE A 48 -20.23 -8.27 -11.15
C ILE A 48 -18.95 -8.10 -10.30
N VAL A 49 -18.92 -8.73 -9.13
CA VAL A 49 -17.79 -8.72 -8.19
C VAL A 49 -16.43 -9.03 -8.84
N PRO A 50 -16.25 -10.07 -9.67
CA PRO A 50 -14.92 -10.36 -10.24
C PRO A 50 -14.40 -9.25 -11.15
N PHE A 51 -15.25 -8.59 -11.93
CA PHE A 51 -14.84 -7.46 -12.78
C PHE A 51 -14.42 -6.24 -11.96
N PHE A 52 -15.12 -6.00 -10.86
CA PHE A 52 -14.78 -4.93 -9.93
C PHE A 52 -13.44 -5.18 -9.24
N VAL A 53 -13.25 -6.38 -8.66
CA VAL A 53 -12.02 -6.75 -7.95
C VAL A 53 -10.80 -6.74 -8.88
N LEU A 54 -10.94 -7.21 -10.12
CA LEU A 54 -9.87 -7.15 -11.11
C LEU A 54 -9.48 -5.70 -11.45
N THR A 55 -10.46 -4.84 -11.71
CA THR A 55 -10.21 -3.43 -12.01
C THR A 55 -9.55 -2.73 -10.83
N TRP A 56 -10.03 -2.97 -9.61
CA TRP A 56 -9.44 -2.45 -8.39
C TRP A 56 -7.99 -2.89 -8.19
N THR A 57 -7.70 -4.17 -8.44
CA THR A 57 -6.34 -4.73 -8.31
C THR A 57 -5.39 -4.10 -9.32
N ILE A 58 -5.81 -3.95 -10.59
CA ILE A 58 -4.99 -3.35 -11.65
C ILE A 58 -4.66 -1.89 -11.32
N LEU A 59 -5.63 -1.11 -10.83
CA LEU A 59 -5.41 0.27 -10.42
C LEU A 59 -4.42 0.37 -9.25
N ASN A 60 -4.55 -0.50 -8.25
CA ASN A 60 -3.62 -0.54 -7.11
C ASN A 60 -2.20 -0.93 -7.54
N VAL A 61 -2.02 -1.94 -8.38
CA VAL A 61 -0.69 -2.34 -8.87
C VAL A 61 -0.09 -1.29 -9.80
N SER A 62 -0.90 -0.68 -10.67
CA SER A 62 -0.43 0.40 -11.53
C SER A 62 0.07 1.60 -10.72
N SER A 63 -0.53 1.84 -9.55
CA SER A 63 -0.13 2.93 -8.64
C SER A 63 1.29 2.78 -8.04
N THR A 64 1.95 1.62 -8.17
CA THR A 64 3.31 1.41 -7.61
C THR A 64 4.42 1.47 -8.65
N ILE A 65 4.09 1.49 -9.95
CA ILE A 65 5.08 1.30 -11.03
C ILE A 65 5.66 2.63 -11.53
N GLY A 66 4.92 3.74 -11.44
CA GLY A 66 5.30 5.00 -12.07
C GLY A 66 5.63 6.12 -11.07
N PRO A 67 6.60 7.00 -11.37
CA PRO A 67 6.76 8.27 -10.65
C PRO A 67 5.62 9.24 -11.01
N PHE A 68 4.68 9.48 -10.08
CA PHE A 68 3.51 10.35 -10.31
C PHE A 68 3.82 11.84 -10.41
N ASP A 69 5.06 12.24 -10.15
CA ASP A 69 5.50 13.63 -10.35
C ASP A 69 5.78 13.98 -11.80
N LEU A 70 5.99 12.97 -12.65
CA LEU A 70 6.22 13.14 -14.09
C LEU A 70 4.94 12.94 -14.92
N SER A 71 3.84 12.53 -14.29
CA SER A 71 2.57 12.26 -14.98
C SER A 71 1.62 13.47 -14.94
N PRO A 72 0.79 13.68 -15.98
CA PRO A 72 -0.16 14.78 -16.00
C PRO A 72 -1.17 14.65 -14.87
N GLY A 73 -1.70 15.78 -14.38
CA GLY A 73 -2.44 15.88 -13.11
C GLY A 73 -3.60 14.89 -12.92
N PHE A 74 -4.17 14.35 -14.01
CA PHE A 74 -5.19 13.29 -13.94
C PHE A 74 -4.67 11.99 -13.32
N TYR A 75 -3.42 11.58 -13.60
CA TYR A 75 -2.85 10.34 -13.04
C TYR A 75 -2.44 10.48 -11.57
N ARG A 76 -2.43 11.70 -11.02
CA ARG A 76 -2.14 11.95 -9.60
C ARG A 76 -3.24 11.44 -8.66
N ILE A 77 -4.40 11.03 -9.17
CA ILE A 77 -5.38 10.24 -8.39
C ILE A 77 -4.75 8.95 -7.82
N GLY A 78 -3.67 8.48 -8.44
CA GLY A 78 -2.79 7.39 -7.97
C GLY A 78 -2.34 7.53 -6.51
N TYR A 79 -2.13 8.76 -6.02
CA TYR A 79 -1.69 9.03 -4.66
C TYR A 79 -2.70 8.65 -3.58
N ALA A 80 -3.99 8.55 -3.93
CA ALA A 80 -5.03 8.17 -2.97
C ALA A 80 -5.09 6.64 -2.75
N PHE A 81 -4.42 5.84 -3.58
CA PHE A 81 -4.50 4.39 -3.48
C PHE A 81 -3.60 3.85 -2.35
N PRO A 82 -4.10 2.87 -1.58
CA PRO A 82 -3.37 2.29 -0.44
C PRO A 82 -2.05 1.64 -0.88
N ALA A 83 -1.97 1.08 -2.08
CA ALA A 83 -0.75 0.47 -2.61
C ALA A 83 0.40 1.47 -2.82
N HIS A 84 0.11 2.69 -3.26
CA HIS A 84 1.13 3.73 -3.43
C HIS A 84 1.72 4.17 -2.08
N SER A 85 0.86 4.41 -1.09
CA SER A 85 1.28 4.78 0.26
C SER A 85 2.10 3.68 0.95
N LEU A 86 1.76 2.39 0.74
CA LEU A 86 2.57 1.26 1.23
C LEU A 86 3.98 1.26 0.60
N TYR A 87 4.07 1.52 -0.70
CA TYR A 87 5.34 1.55 -1.41
C TYR A 87 6.26 2.66 -0.88
N GLU A 88 5.73 3.85 -0.62
CA GLU A 88 6.48 4.95 0.00
C GLU A 88 6.97 4.59 1.42
N LEU A 89 6.14 3.93 2.24
CA LEU A 89 6.52 3.48 3.59
C LEU A 89 7.63 2.41 3.56
N LEU A 90 7.55 1.46 2.62
CA LEU A 90 8.56 0.42 2.44
C LEU A 90 9.89 1.02 1.99
N LEU A 91 9.85 1.90 0.99
CA LEU A 91 11.04 2.62 0.53
C LEU A 91 11.65 3.46 1.64
N GLN A 92 10.85 4.17 2.44
CA GLN A 92 11.38 4.98 3.53
C GLN A 92 12.10 4.11 4.58
N ASN A 93 11.52 2.98 4.96
CA ASN A 93 12.14 2.06 5.91
C ASN A 93 13.43 1.44 5.33
N TRP A 94 13.40 1.00 4.07
CA TRP A 94 14.58 0.45 3.42
C TRP A 94 15.66 1.46 3.11
N MET A 95 15.35 2.75 2.99
CA MET A 95 16.31 3.80 2.66
C MET A 95 16.70 4.64 3.88
N ASP A 96 16.37 4.16 5.09
CA ASP A 96 16.72 4.77 6.36
C ASP A 96 16.33 6.27 6.45
N GLY A 97 15.12 6.59 5.97
CA GLY A 97 14.58 7.96 6.08
C GLY A 97 14.98 8.95 4.99
N CYS A 98 15.67 8.52 3.91
CA CYS A 98 16.08 9.41 2.82
C CYS A 98 14.92 10.10 2.05
N ASN A 99 13.67 9.65 2.22
CA ASN A 99 12.49 10.27 1.62
C ASN A 99 11.29 10.33 2.61
N PRO A 100 11.06 11.45 3.33
CA PRO A 100 10.11 11.51 4.44
C PRO A 100 8.65 11.74 3.98
N HIS A 101 8.01 10.74 3.38
CA HIS A 101 6.57 10.76 3.09
C HIS A 101 5.69 10.09 4.16
N LEU A 102 6.29 9.62 5.26
CA LEU A 102 5.61 8.97 6.41
C LEU A 102 4.35 9.70 6.88
N TYR A 103 4.44 11.02 7.00
CA TYR A 103 3.36 11.86 7.52
C TYR A 103 2.13 11.87 6.61
N ARG A 104 2.30 11.64 5.30
CA ARG A 104 1.20 11.59 4.33
C ARG A 104 0.67 10.17 4.16
N ALA A 105 1.55 9.18 4.05
CA ALA A 105 1.16 7.80 3.76
C ALA A 105 0.39 7.12 4.91
N PHE A 106 0.79 7.35 6.16
CA PHE A 106 0.18 6.71 7.32
C PHE A 106 -1.29 7.13 7.58
N PRO A 107 -1.65 8.42 7.60
CA PRO A 107 -3.05 8.82 7.80
C PRO A 107 -3.94 8.47 6.61
N ILE A 108 -3.39 8.36 5.38
CA ILE A 108 -4.18 7.92 4.21
C ILE A 108 -4.62 6.47 4.40
N LEU A 109 -3.69 5.57 4.77
CA LEU A 109 -4.01 4.17 5.07
C LEU A 109 -5.02 4.06 6.22
N TRP A 110 -4.84 4.85 7.27
CA TRP A 110 -5.72 4.85 8.44
C TRP A 110 -7.11 5.43 8.15
N SER A 111 -7.19 6.44 7.28
CA SER A 111 -8.46 7.01 6.83
C SER A 111 -9.24 6.03 5.95
N LEU A 112 -8.56 5.28 5.08
CA LEU A 112 -9.20 4.24 4.26
C LEU A 112 -9.69 3.05 5.09
N SER A 113 -8.98 2.67 6.17
CA SER A 113 -9.51 1.65 7.07
C SER A 113 -10.79 2.10 7.77
N ILE A 114 -10.92 3.35 8.17
CA ILE A 114 -12.16 3.83 8.80
C ILE A 114 -13.34 3.85 7.80
N ILE A 115 -13.07 4.16 6.53
CA ILE A 115 -14.11 4.25 5.50
C ILE A 115 -14.69 2.86 5.17
N GLY A 116 -13.89 1.80 5.16
CA GLY A 116 -14.38 0.46 4.88
C GLY A 116 -15.14 -0.22 6.03
N GLU A 117 -15.16 0.37 7.24
CA GLU A 117 -15.89 -0.16 8.40
C GLU A 117 -17.39 0.21 8.40
N ARG A 118 -17.88 0.91 7.37
CA ARG A 118 -19.30 1.28 7.20
C ARG A 118 -19.99 0.45 6.14
#